data_AF-A0A939CF23-F1
#
_entry.id   AF-A0A939CF23-F1
#
_cell.length_a   1.000
_cell.length_b   1.000
_cell.length_c   1.000
_cell.angle_alpha   90.00
_cell.angle_beta   90.00
_cell.angle_gamma   90.00
#
_symmetry.space_group_name_H-M   'P 1'
#
loop_
_entity.id
_entity.type
_entity.pdbx_description
1 polymer ?
#
loop_
_entity_poly.entity_id
_entity_poly.type
_entity_poly.pdbx_seq_one_letter_code
_entity_poly.pdbx_strand_id
1 'polypeptide(L)'
;MATFKHISSKNADYGAAEAYLTFEHDEFTMKPTLDENRRLIPREDYRISSLNCGDEDFAVACMRANLRHEKNQKREDVKSHHYIISFDPRDGTDNGLTVDRAQELGEQFCK
;
A
#
# COMPACT_ATOMS: atom_id res chain seq x y z
N MET A 1 -3.58 -10.05 -18.09
CA MET A 1 -4.41 -10.79 -17.08
C MET A 1 -3.96 -10.36 -15.71
N ALA A 2 -4.88 -9.90 -14.86
CA ALA A 2 -4.54 -9.45 -13.52
C ALA A 2 -4.32 -10.63 -12.56
N THR A 3 -3.22 -10.59 -11.80
CA THR A 3 -2.94 -11.55 -10.72
C THR A 3 -3.25 -10.90 -9.38
N PHE A 4 -3.98 -11.62 -8.53
CA PHE A 4 -4.33 -11.17 -7.19
C PHE A 4 -3.47 -11.89 -6.16
N LYS A 5 -2.74 -11.12 -5.34
CA LYS A 5 -1.96 -11.65 -4.22
C LYS A 5 -2.48 -11.10 -2.91
N HIS A 6 -2.84 -11.99 -1.99
CA HIS A 6 -3.14 -11.66 -0.61
C HIS A 6 -1.92 -11.89 0.26
N ILE A 7 -1.52 -10.89 1.03
CA ILE A 7 -0.44 -10.96 2.01
C ILE A 7 -1.00 -10.53 3.36
N SER A 8 -1.01 -11.45 4.32
CA SER A 8 -1.29 -11.11 5.71
C SER A 8 0.01 -10.64 6.37
N SER A 9 -0.02 -9.46 6.99
CA SER A 9 1.08 -8.97 7.82
C SER A 9 0.61 -8.80 9.26
N LYS A 10 1.42 -9.30 10.19
CA LYS A 10 1.28 -9.03 11.63
C LYS A 10 2.29 -7.96 11.98
N ASN A 11 1.91 -6.71 11.75
CA ASN A 11 2.72 -5.56 12.07
C ASN A 11 1.88 -4.59 12.88
N ALA A 12 2.45 -4.09 13.97
CA ALA A 12 1.81 -3.09 14.80
C ALA A 12 1.97 -1.67 14.26
N ASP A 13 2.84 -1.51 13.27
CA ASP A 13 3.04 -0.25 12.58
C ASP A 13 2.05 -0.13 11.42
N TYR A 14 1.06 0.73 11.59
CA TYR A 14 0.06 1.04 10.58
C TYR A 14 0.65 1.75 9.34
N GLY A 15 1.81 2.42 9.48
CA GLY A 15 2.47 3.14 8.40
C GLY A 15 3.39 2.27 7.54
N ALA A 16 3.76 1.07 8.01
CA ALA A 16 4.71 0.22 7.31
C ALA A 16 4.23 -0.22 5.91
N ALA A 17 2.91 -0.40 5.74
CA ALA A 17 2.31 -0.76 4.47
C ALA A 17 2.45 0.36 3.44
N GLU A 18 2.08 1.57 3.84
CA GLU A 18 2.18 2.77 3.02
C GLU A 18 3.64 3.06 2.65
N ALA A 19 4.55 2.96 3.61
CA ALA A 19 5.99 3.12 3.34
C ALA A 19 6.52 2.09 2.33
N TYR A 20 6.09 0.83 2.42
CA TYR A 20 6.48 -0.20 1.46
C TYR A 20 6.02 0.08 0.02
N LEU A 21 4.81 0.64 -0.12
CA LEU A 21 4.21 0.97 -1.41
C LEU A 21 4.76 2.27 -1.99
N THR A 22 5.16 3.22 -1.16
CA THR A 22 5.65 4.55 -1.59
C THR A 22 7.15 4.57 -1.86
N PHE A 23 7.94 3.81 -1.10
CA PHE A 23 9.41 3.85 -1.16
C PHE A 23 10.01 2.58 -1.74
N GLU A 24 11.16 2.72 -2.39
CA GLU A 24 11.95 1.60 -2.90
C GLU A 24 12.42 0.70 -1.76
N HIS A 25 12.42 -0.60 -2.03
CA HIS A 25 12.90 -1.62 -1.10
C HIS A 25 13.78 -2.61 -1.86
N ASP A 26 14.82 -3.08 -1.21
CA ASP A 26 15.61 -4.21 -1.70
C ASP A 26 14.75 -5.49 -1.62
N GLU A 27 14.52 -6.12 -2.76
CA GLU A 27 13.57 -7.24 -2.88
C GLU A 27 14.02 -8.52 -2.16
N PHE A 28 15.31 -8.64 -1.85
CA PHE A 28 15.86 -9.83 -1.19
C PHE A 28 15.84 -9.69 0.34
N THR A 29 16.11 -8.48 0.84
CA THR A 29 16.20 -8.18 2.27
C THR A 29 14.93 -7.55 2.82
N MET A 30 14.02 -7.09 1.95
CA MET A 30 12.79 -6.35 2.29
C MET A 30 13.05 -5.05 3.08
N LYS A 31 14.26 -4.49 2.98
CA LYS A 31 14.63 -3.23 3.65
C LYS A 31 14.47 -2.05 2.69
N PRO A 32 14.09 -0.87 3.19
CA PRO A 32 13.99 0.31 2.35
C PRO A 32 15.36 0.70 1.78
N THR A 33 15.38 1.08 0.50
CA THR A 33 16.56 1.63 -0.17
C THR A 33 16.74 3.08 0.28
N LEU A 34 17.99 3.44 0.58
CA LEU A 34 18.34 4.78 1.06
C LEU A 34 19.28 5.48 0.09
N ASP A 35 19.12 6.79 -0.06
CA ASP A 35 20.03 7.64 -0.81
C ASP A 35 21.37 7.86 -0.05
N GLU A 36 22.29 8.60 -0.67
CA GLU A 36 23.59 8.95 -0.08
C GLU A 36 23.48 9.69 1.28
N ASN A 37 22.34 10.35 1.52
CA ASN A 37 22.04 11.08 2.76
C ASN A 37 21.22 10.25 3.76
N ARG A 38 21.05 8.95 3.50
CA ARG A 38 20.24 8.01 4.31
C ARG A 38 18.74 8.34 4.34
N ARG A 39 18.21 8.99 3.30
CA ARG A 39 16.78 9.27 3.13
C ARG A 39 16.13 8.18 2.28
N LEU A 40 14.85 7.93 2.54
CA LEU A 40 14.05 6.99 1.76
C LEU A 40 13.93 7.48 0.31
N ILE A 41 14.12 6.57 -0.65
CA ILE A 41 13.96 6.85 -2.08
C ILE A 41 12.51 6.51 -2.48
N PRO A 42 11.72 7.47 -2.99
CA PRO A 42 10.38 7.17 -3.53
C PRO A 42 10.47 6.26 -4.75
N ARG A 43 9.49 5.36 -4.94
CA ARG A 43 9.40 4.56 -6.16
C ARG A 43 9.15 5.44 -7.38
N GLU A 44 9.62 5.00 -8.53
CA GLU A 44 9.27 5.62 -9.80
C GLU A 44 7.76 5.44 -10.09
N ASP A 45 7.09 6.52 -10.50
CA ASP A 45 5.71 6.55 -11.00
C ASP A 45 4.63 5.92 -10.08
N TYR A 46 4.72 6.19 -8.77
CA TYR A 46 3.70 5.76 -7.79
C TYR A 46 2.49 6.70 -7.75
N ARG A 47 1.31 6.13 -7.49
CA ARG A 47 0.06 6.84 -7.21
C ARG A 47 -0.50 6.31 -5.90
N ILE A 48 -1.04 7.19 -5.07
CA ILE A 48 -1.64 6.82 -3.80
C ILE A 48 -2.96 7.56 -3.63
N SER A 49 -3.99 6.82 -3.24
CA SER A 49 -5.30 7.35 -2.89
C SER A 49 -5.74 6.72 -1.58
N SER A 50 -6.06 7.56 -0.60
CA SER A 50 -6.56 7.13 0.71
C SER A 50 -8.08 7.12 0.70
N LEU A 51 -8.68 5.93 0.79
CA LEU A 51 -10.13 5.78 0.85
C LEU A 51 -10.60 5.64 2.30
N ASN A 52 -11.75 6.24 2.63
CA ASN A 52 -12.33 6.22 3.98
C ASN A 52 -11.45 6.82 5.10
N CYS A 53 -10.40 7.59 4.75
CA CYS A 53 -9.51 8.22 5.72
C CYS A 53 -9.85 9.71 5.97
N GLY A 54 -10.77 10.30 5.19
CA GLY A 54 -11.06 11.73 5.26
C GLY A 54 -9.83 12.56 4.87
N ASP A 55 -9.51 13.57 5.68
CA ASP A 55 -8.32 14.42 5.51
C ASP A 55 -7.10 13.90 6.30
N GLU A 56 -7.17 12.67 6.82
CA GLU A 56 -6.12 12.07 7.65
C GLU A 56 -5.30 11.04 6.88
N ASP A 57 -4.04 10.89 7.28
CA ASP A 57 -3.16 9.82 6.82
C ASP A 57 -3.75 8.45 7.21
N PHE A 58 -3.48 7.41 6.40
CA PHE A 58 -4.03 6.07 6.61
C PHE A 58 -3.76 5.54 8.03
N ALA A 59 -2.53 5.72 8.53
CA ALA A 59 -2.15 5.29 9.87
C ALA A 59 -2.98 6.00 10.97
N VAL A 60 -3.21 7.30 10.83
CA VAL A 60 -3.98 8.10 11.79
C VAL A 60 -5.45 7.69 11.78
N ALA A 61 -6.04 7.57 10.58
CA ALA A 61 -7.41 7.11 10.41
C ALA A 61 -7.62 5.72 11.02
N CYS A 62 -6.70 4.77 10.77
CA CYS A 62 -6.75 3.44 11.35
C CYS A 62 -6.66 3.44 12.88
N MET A 63 -5.72 4.21 13.46
CA MET A 63 -5.60 4.31 14.92
C MET A 63 -6.88 4.86 15.56
N ARG A 64 -7.45 5.92 14.98
CA ARG A 64 -8.68 6.54 15.49
C ARG A 64 -9.88 5.60 15.39
N ALA A 65 -10.03 4.90 14.26
CA ALA A 65 -11.10 3.91 14.08
C ALA A 65 -11.01 2.79 15.12
N ASN A 66 -9.80 2.27 15.37
CA ASN A 66 -9.59 1.22 16.36
C ASN A 66 -9.90 1.71 17.78
N LEU A 67 -9.47 2.92 18.15
CA LEU A 67 -9.80 3.53 19.44
C LEU A 67 -11.31 3.71 19.61
N ARG A 68 -12.01 4.21 18.60
CA ARG A 68 -13.47 4.42 18.62
C ARG A 68 -14.25 3.12 18.83
N HIS A 69 -13.74 2.01 18.31
CA HIS A 69 -14.39 0.70 18.40
C HIS A 69 -13.77 -0.22 19.45
N GLU A 70 -12.88 0.29 20.29
CA GLU A 70 -12.18 -0.45 21.35
C GLU A 70 -11.43 -1.69 20.84
N LYS A 71 -10.99 -1.67 19.57
CA LYS A 71 -10.27 -2.78 18.92
C LYS A 71 -8.76 -2.57 18.96
N ASN A 72 -8.02 -3.67 18.77
CA ASN A 72 -6.56 -3.68 18.59
C ASN A 72 -5.78 -2.98 19.72
N GLN A 73 -6.17 -3.24 20.97
CA GLN A 73 -5.57 -2.61 22.15
C GLN A 73 -4.15 -3.11 22.43
N LYS A 74 -3.78 -4.28 21.91
CA LYS A 74 -2.43 -4.81 22.02
C LYS A 74 -1.71 -4.77 20.68
N ARG A 75 -0.38 -4.69 20.78
CA ARG A 75 0.53 -4.67 19.62
C ARG A 75 0.30 -5.88 18.70
N GLU A 76 0.08 -7.05 19.27
CA GLU A 76 -0.15 -8.31 18.55
C GLU A 76 -1.53 -8.44 17.89
N ASP A 77 -2.48 -7.56 18.22
CA ASP A 77 -3.83 -7.62 17.69
C ASP A 77 -3.92 -6.98 16.29
N VAL A 78 -2.98 -6.08 15.96
CA VAL A 78 -2.95 -5.39 14.67
C VAL A 78 -2.59 -6.39 13.56
N LYS A 79 -3.52 -6.52 12.60
CA LYS A 79 -3.35 -7.32 11.40
C LYS A 79 -3.66 -6.45 10.20
N SER A 80 -2.74 -6.37 9.26
CA SER A 80 -3.00 -5.76 7.96
C SER A 80 -3.12 -6.84 6.90
N HIS A 81 -4.04 -6.63 5.97
CA HIS A 81 -4.24 -7.48 4.81
C HIS A 81 -3.90 -6.63 3.59
N HIS A 82 -2.85 -7.00 2.87
CA HIS A 82 -2.49 -6.36 1.62
C HIS A 82 -3.02 -7.19 0.47
N TYR A 83 -3.71 -6.53 -0.44
CA TYR A 83 -4.20 -7.10 -1.67
C TYR A 83 -3.49 -6.39 -2.81
N ILE A 84 -2.68 -7.13 -3.56
CA ILE A 84 -1.90 -6.61 -4.67
C ILE A 84 -2.54 -7.13 -5.96
N ILE A 85 -2.88 -6.20 -6.85
CA ILE A 85 -3.34 -6.48 -8.20
C ILE A 85 -2.20 -6.14 -9.14
N SER A 86 -1.63 -7.15 -9.79
CA SER A 86 -0.53 -7.00 -10.74
C SER A 86 -1.02 -7.31 -12.14
N PHE A 87 -0.65 -6.50 -13.12
CA PHE A 87 -1.03 -6.68 -14.52
C PHE A 87 0.13 -7.28 -15.34
N ASP A 88 -0.19 -7.95 -16.45
CA ASP A 88 0.86 -8.44 -17.36
C ASP A 88 1.54 -7.21 -17.99
N PRO A 89 2.88 -7.12 -18.05
CA PRO A 89 3.55 -5.99 -18.69
C PRO A 89 3.07 -5.71 -20.12
N ARG A 90 2.61 -6.74 -20.85
CA ARG A 90 2.04 -6.59 -22.19
C ARG A 90 0.66 -5.95 -22.20
N ASP A 91 -0.05 -5.91 -21.06
CA ASP A 91 -1.34 -5.24 -20.98
C ASP A 91 -1.19 -3.73 -21.32
N GLY A 92 -0.01 -3.14 -21.14
CA GLY A 92 0.29 -1.79 -21.63
C GLY A 92 0.25 -1.69 -23.16
N THR A 93 0.92 -2.60 -23.87
CA THR A 93 1.03 -2.59 -25.33
C THR A 93 -0.21 -3.13 -26.03
N ASP A 94 -0.76 -4.24 -25.52
CA ASP A 94 -1.83 -5.00 -26.16
C ASP A 94 -3.21 -4.45 -25.80
N ASN A 95 -3.37 -3.92 -24.59
CA ASN A 95 -4.65 -3.47 -24.04
C ASN A 95 -4.67 -1.98 -23.67
N GLY A 96 -3.57 -1.24 -23.92
CA GLY A 96 -3.49 0.19 -23.62
C GLY A 96 -3.57 0.50 -22.12
N LEU A 97 -3.22 -0.45 -21.25
CA LEU A 97 -3.30 -0.27 -19.80
C LEU A 97 -2.20 0.70 -19.32
N THR A 98 -2.60 1.92 -18.99
CA THR A 98 -1.72 2.91 -18.35
C THR A 98 -1.78 2.78 -16.83
N VAL A 99 -0.80 3.34 -16.12
CA VAL A 99 -0.79 3.35 -14.66
C VAL A 99 -1.96 4.16 -14.10
N ASP A 100 -2.33 5.28 -14.74
CA ASP A 100 -3.54 6.04 -14.40
C ASP A 100 -4.80 5.18 -14.55
N ARG A 101 -4.93 4.43 -15.64
CA ARG A 101 -6.08 3.56 -15.86
C ARG A 101 -6.14 2.42 -14.85
N ALA A 102 -4.99 1.85 -14.48
CA ALA A 102 -4.90 0.84 -13.45
C ALA A 102 -5.35 1.39 -12.08
N GLN A 103 -4.95 2.61 -11.73
CA GLN A 103 -5.37 3.31 -10.52
C GLN A 103 -6.89 3.53 -10.50
N GLU A 104 -7.47 4.07 -11.59
CA GLU A 104 -8.92 4.27 -11.71
C GLU A 104 -9.72 2.99 -11.49
N LEU A 105 -9.27 1.87 -12.09
CA LEU A 105 -9.91 0.57 -11.94
C LEU A 105 -9.85 0.08 -10.48
N GLY A 106 -8.71 0.28 -9.81
CA GLY A 106 -8.54 -0.05 -8.40
C GLY A 106 -9.48 0.76 -7.50
N GLU A 107 -9.58 2.07 -7.73
CA GLU A 107 -10.48 2.95 -6.97
C GLU A 107 -11.95 2.62 -7.19
N GLN A 108 -12.34 2.25 -8.42
CA GLN A 108 -13.70 1.80 -8.72
C GLN A 108 -14.07 0.51 -7.99
N PHE A 109 -13.13 -0.43 -7.87
CA PHE A 109 -13.36 -1.67 -7.15
C PHE A 109 -13.53 -1.47 -5.64
N CYS A 110 -12.92 -0.43 -5.08
CA CYS A 110 -12.97 -0.10 -3.67
C CYS A 110 -14.16 0.80 -3.26
N LYS A 111 -14.98 1.26 -4.22
CA LYS A 111 -16.25 1.94 -3.97
C LYS A 111 -17.37 0.93 -3.73
#